data_AF-A0AA39FGX2-F1
#
_entry.id   AF-A0AA39FGX2-F1
#
_cell.length_a   1.000
_cell.length_b   1.000
_cell.length_c   1.000
_cell.angle_alpha   90.00
_cell.angle_beta   90.00
_cell.angle_gamma   90.00
#
_symmetry.space_group_name_H-M   'P 1'
#
loop_
_entity.id
_entity.type
_entity.pdbx_description
1 polymer ?
#
loop_
_entity_poly.entity_id
_entity_poly.type
_entity_poly.pdbx_seq_one_letter_code
_entity_poly.pdbx_strand_id
1 'polypeptide(L)'
;TGGFSKNCDILQIGAKYEQYEFSIYIKPTQTISEEASKVHGLRMIHDILVRHDESILTVSLSEALVGFYEFLSKFQRKCILTAHNCEFDYPRLMGALDKCFLKEHFRAIILGYSDSLPVIKKNTGKTKKGENKLENIARELQINGDKAHDALYDVIMLDKVLKKLNITTNDLLGSFLSWDDASNKIKFSQNLPNALKELHLLTDCVSIGMRKRMAAANVSYETLEDAYKTSKYAGIVQVLGKDENGAVKVTKAKKILEKIFNYFE
;
A
#
# COMPACT_ATOMS: atom_id res chain seq x y z
N THR A 1 -11.95 0.91 -7.16
CA THR A 1 -12.26 -0.15 -6.16
C THR A 1 -13.61 0.16 -5.53
N GLY A 2 -14.28 -0.81 -4.91
CA GLY A 2 -15.60 -0.62 -4.30
C GLY A 2 -15.62 0.18 -2.99
N GLY A 3 -14.46 0.67 -2.53
CA GLY A 3 -14.31 1.42 -1.28
C GLY A 3 -12.84 1.69 -0.92
N PHE A 4 -12.62 2.25 0.27
CA PHE A 4 -11.29 2.58 0.83
C PHE A 4 -10.71 1.52 1.79
N SER A 5 -11.48 0.49 2.15
CA SER A 5 -10.98 -0.66 2.93
C SER A 5 -10.02 -1.51 2.11
N LYS A 6 -9.06 -2.18 2.75
CA LYS A 6 -8.15 -3.14 2.07
C LYS A 6 -8.89 -4.37 1.51
N ASN A 7 -10.07 -4.68 2.07
CA ASN A 7 -10.85 -5.87 1.71
C ASN A 7 -11.95 -5.57 0.67
N CYS A 8 -12.06 -4.33 0.21
CA CYS A 8 -13.03 -3.98 -0.83
C CYS A 8 -12.68 -4.63 -2.17
N ASP A 9 -13.67 -4.76 -3.03
CA ASP A 9 -13.46 -5.34 -4.35
C ASP A 9 -12.67 -4.42 -5.26
N ILE A 10 -11.77 -5.02 -6.05
CA ILE A 10 -11.20 -4.37 -7.23
C ILE A 10 -12.30 -4.38 -8.29
N LEU A 11 -12.61 -3.21 -8.85
CA LEU A 11 -13.69 -3.05 -9.85
C LEU A 11 -13.16 -2.94 -11.28
N GLN A 12 -11.91 -2.54 -11.42
CA GLN A 12 -11.22 -2.42 -12.69
C GLN A 12 -9.72 -2.60 -12.44
N ILE A 13 -9.04 -3.28 -13.36
CA ILE A 13 -7.57 -3.28 -13.45
C ILE A 13 -7.21 -2.54 -14.73
N GLY A 14 -6.42 -1.47 -14.59
CA GLY A 14 -5.84 -0.71 -15.69
C GLY A 14 -4.32 -0.80 -15.63
N ALA A 15 -3.68 -1.09 -16.76
CA ALA A 15 -2.22 -1.13 -16.86
C ALA A 15 -1.74 -0.62 -18.21
N LYS A 16 -0.54 -0.02 -18.21
CA LYS A 16 0.13 0.47 -19.41
C LYS A 16 1.61 0.10 -19.36
N TYR A 17 2.12 -0.35 -20.49
CA TYR A 17 3.55 -0.50 -20.71
C TYR A 17 3.87 -0.08 -22.15
N GLU A 18 4.64 0.99 -22.32
CA GLU A 18 4.89 1.61 -23.64
C GLU A 18 3.57 1.90 -24.38
N GLN A 19 3.39 1.37 -25.60
CA GLN A 19 2.15 1.47 -26.37
C GLN A 19 1.06 0.48 -25.95
N TYR A 20 1.39 -0.52 -25.14
CA TYR A 20 0.44 -1.58 -24.75
C TYR A 20 -0.42 -1.13 -23.58
N GLU A 21 -1.71 -1.43 -23.68
CA GLU A 21 -2.72 -1.06 -22.70
C GLU A 21 -3.56 -2.29 -22.33
N PHE A 22 -3.95 -2.36 -21.07
CA PHE A 22 -4.82 -3.40 -20.53
C PHE A 22 -5.87 -2.73 -19.64
N SER A 23 -7.13 -3.08 -19.86
CA SER A 23 -8.25 -2.61 -19.05
C SER A 23 -9.29 -3.71 -18.98
N ILE A 24 -9.69 -4.07 -17.77
CA ILE A 24 -10.75 -5.05 -17.56
C ILE A 24 -11.56 -4.68 -16.33
N TYR A 25 -12.89 -4.79 -16.43
CA TYR A 25 -13.80 -4.57 -15.31
C TYR A 25 -14.16 -5.89 -14.65
N ILE A 26 -14.27 -5.85 -13.33
CA ILE A 26 -14.51 -7.01 -12.48
C ILE A 26 -15.89 -6.87 -11.86
N LYS A 27 -16.67 -7.95 -11.91
CA LYS A 27 -17.99 -7.99 -11.27
C LYS A 27 -17.81 -7.89 -9.75
N PRO A 28 -18.43 -6.89 -9.09
CA PRO A 28 -18.38 -6.80 -7.63
C PRO A 28 -19.08 -8.00 -6.99
N THR A 29 -18.53 -8.45 -5.87
CA THR A 29 -19.13 -9.42 -4.94
C THR A 29 -19.68 -8.75 -3.68
N GLN A 30 -19.30 -7.50 -3.44
CA GLN A 30 -19.69 -6.66 -2.32
C GLN A 30 -20.36 -5.38 -2.82
N THR A 31 -21.20 -4.78 -1.97
CA THR A 31 -21.78 -3.46 -2.23
C THR A 31 -20.68 -2.42 -2.44
N ILE A 32 -20.80 -1.65 -3.53
CA ILE A 32 -19.94 -0.50 -3.81
C ILE A 32 -20.37 0.64 -2.87
N SER A 33 -19.43 1.22 -2.12
CA SER A 33 -19.76 2.34 -1.22
C SER A 33 -20.23 3.57 -2.00
N GLU A 34 -21.05 4.43 -1.37
CA GLU A 34 -21.49 5.66 -2.01
C GLU A 34 -20.32 6.60 -2.34
N GLU A 35 -19.32 6.68 -1.47
CA GLU A 35 -18.13 7.49 -1.67
C GLU A 35 -17.32 6.99 -2.87
N ALA A 36 -17.16 5.67 -3.01
CA ALA A 36 -16.50 5.08 -4.17
C ALA A 36 -17.29 5.37 -5.45
N SER A 37 -18.61 5.18 -5.41
CA SER A 37 -19.51 5.48 -6.52
C SER A 37 -19.45 6.95 -6.94
N LYS A 38 -19.33 7.89 -5.99
CA LYS A 38 -19.16 9.33 -6.27
C LYS A 38 -17.84 9.65 -6.97
N VAL A 39 -16.79 8.85 -6.73
CA VAL A 39 -15.47 9.04 -7.33
C VAL A 39 -15.43 8.47 -8.75
N HIS A 40 -15.70 7.17 -8.93
CA HIS A 40 -15.52 6.51 -10.23
C HIS A 40 -16.81 6.36 -11.07
N GLY A 41 -17.95 6.80 -10.54
CA GLY A 41 -19.23 6.75 -11.25
C GLY A 41 -19.81 5.35 -11.48
N LEU A 42 -19.24 4.31 -10.85
CA LEU A 42 -19.70 2.91 -11.03
C LEU A 42 -20.75 2.56 -9.98
N ARG A 43 -21.80 1.88 -10.39
CA ARG A 43 -22.88 1.38 -9.53
C ARG A 43 -23.35 0.01 -10.01
N MET A 44 -23.96 -0.74 -9.10
CA MET A 44 -24.69 -1.96 -9.46
C MET A 44 -26.18 -1.63 -9.63
N ILE A 45 -26.73 -1.92 -10.80
CA ILE A 45 -28.17 -1.80 -11.10
C ILE A 45 -28.64 -3.13 -11.68
N HIS A 46 -29.57 -3.81 -11.02
CA HIS A 46 -30.10 -5.12 -11.45
C HIS A 46 -29.00 -6.13 -11.85
N ASP A 47 -27.99 -6.31 -10.99
CA ASP A 47 -26.82 -7.18 -11.20
C ASP A 47 -25.89 -6.81 -12.38
N ILE A 48 -26.07 -5.63 -12.97
CA ILE A 48 -25.23 -5.08 -14.03
C ILE A 48 -24.40 -3.93 -13.44
N LEU A 49 -23.08 -3.97 -13.69
CA LEU A 49 -22.21 -2.85 -13.38
C LEU A 49 -22.44 -1.76 -14.43
N VAL A 50 -22.79 -0.56 -14.00
CA VAL A 50 -23.00 0.59 -14.89
C VAL A 50 -22.05 1.72 -14.56
N ARG A 51 -21.64 2.51 -15.56
CA ARG A 51 -20.94 3.78 -15.38
C ARG A 51 -21.68 4.89 -16.12
N HIS A 52 -22.15 5.92 -15.41
CA HIS A 52 -22.88 7.04 -16.02
C HIS A 52 -23.99 6.57 -16.99
N ASP A 53 -24.81 5.62 -16.54
CA ASP A 53 -25.93 5.01 -17.27
C ASP A 53 -25.55 4.06 -18.43
N GLU A 54 -24.26 3.85 -18.69
CA GLU A 54 -23.78 2.85 -19.64
C GLU A 54 -23.49 1.51 -18.95
N SER A 55 -23.96 0.41 -19.53
CA SER A 55 -23.67 -0.93 -19.04
C SER A 55 -22.22 -1.33 -19.34
N ILE A 56 -21.54 -1.85 -18.33
CA ILE A 56 -20.14 -2.27 -18.40
C ILE A 56 -20.07 -3.80 -18.40
N LEU A 57 -19.42 -4.35 -19.41
CA LEU A 57 -19.10 -5.78 -19.42
C LEU A 57 -18.10 -6.08 -18.31
N THR A 58 -18.40 -7.10 -17.51
CA THR A 58 -17.55 -7.52 -16.39
C THR A 58 -17.21 -8.99 -16.51
N VAL A 59 -16.07 -9.36 -15.93
CA VAL A 59 -15.65 -10.75 -15.74
C VAL A 59 -15.49 -11.06 -14.25
N SER A 60 -15.25 -12.32 -13.90
CA SER A 60 -14.87 -12.68 -12.53
C SER A 60 -13.49 -12.13 -12.17
N LEU A 61 -13.21 -12.02 -10.86
CA LEU A 61 -11.89 -11.62 -10.37
C LEU A 61 -10.78 -12.54 -10.90
N SER A 62 -11.04 -13.85 -10.95
CA SER A 62 -10.05 -14.83 -11.43
C SER A 62 -9.73 -14.63 -12.91
N GLU A 63 -10.75 -14.46 -13.76
CA GLU A 63 -10.55 -14.18 -15.20
C GLU A 63 -9.78 -12.87 -15.42
N ALA A 64 -10.10 -11.82 -14.67
CA ALA A 64 -9.38 -10.56 -14.74
C ALA A 64 -7.90 -10.68 -14.36
N LEU A 65 -7.60 -11.45 -13.30
CA LEU A 65 -6.22 -11.69 -12.87
C LEU A 65 -5.46 -12.56 -13.87
N VAL A 66 -6.10 -13.55 -14.49
CA VAL A 66 -5.47 -14.34 -15.57
C VAL A 66 -5.16 -13.45 -16.77
N GLY A 67 -6.11 -12.62 -17.22
CA GLY A 67 -5.87 -11.66 -18.30
C GLY A 67 -4.75 -10.67 -17.97
N PHE A 68 -4.66 -10.22 -16.71
CA PHE A 68 -3.57 -9.34 -16.27
C PHE A 68 -2.22 -10.06 -16.24
N TYR A 69 -2.18 -11.32 -15.78
CA TYR A 69 -0.98 -12.15 -15.83
C TYR A 69 -0.48 -12.34 -17.27
N GLU A 70 -1.38 -12.64 -18.20
CA GLU A 70 -1.06 -12.77 -19.63
C GLU A 70 -0.51 -11.46 -20.19
N PHE A 71 -1.13 -10.33 -19.85
CA PHE A 71 -0.64 -9.01 -20.26
C PHE A 71 0.81 -8.77 -19.80
N LEU A 72 1.13 -9.02 -18.53
CA LEU A 72 2.48 -8.86 -18.00
C LEU A 72 3.48 -9.84 -18.64
N SER A 73 3.04 -11.08 -18.87
CA SER A 73 3.88 -12.16 -19.42
C SER A 73 4.29 -11.92 -20.87
N LYS A 74 3.53 -11.13 -21.65
CA LYS A 74 3.86 -10.75 -23.03
C LYS A 74 5.26 -10.13 -23.17
N PHE A 75 5.75 -9.48 -22.13
CA PHE A 75 7.01 -8.76 -22.17
C PHE A 75 8.24 -9.63 -21.87
N GLN A 76 8.06 -10.91 -21.50
CA GLN A 76 9.12 -11.89 -21.26
C GLN A 76 10.22 -11.41 -20.29
N ARG A 77 9.85 -10.54 -19.36
CA ARG A 77 10.73 -10.02 -18.30
C ARG A 77 9.93 -9.82 -17.04
N LYS A 78 10.62 -9.82 -15.91
CA LYS A 78 9.97 -9.44 -14.66
C LYS A 78 9.64 -7.94 -14.66
N CYS A 79 8.51 -7.60 -14.06
CA CYS A 79 7.98 -6.24 -14.04
C CYS A 79 8.08 -5.62 -12.65
N ILE A 80 8.13 -4.29 -12.61
CA ILE A 80 7.88 -3.50 -11.41
C ILE A 80 6.56 -2.77 -11.65
N LEU A 81 5.59 -2.96 -10.76
CA LEU A 81 4.29 -2.30 -10.88
C LEU A 81 4.35 -0.92 -10.23
N THR A 82 4.17 0.12 -11.04
CA THR A 82 4.20 1.51 -10.57
C THR A 82 2.79 2.07 -10.49
N ALA A 83 2.44 2.68 -9.36
CA ALA A 83 1.20 3.43 -9.20
C ALA A 83 1.46 4.76 -8.49
N HIS A 84 0.46 5.64 -8.50
CA HIS A 84 0.50 6.89 -7.76
C HIS A 84 -0.24 6.73 -6.45
N ASN A 85 0.50 6.79 -5.32
CA ASN A 85 0.04 6.33 -4.01
C ASN A 85 -0.12 4.80 -3.95
N CYS A 86 0.91 4.09 -4.43
CA CYS A 86 0.93 2.62 -4.56
C CYS A 86 0.66 1.88 -3.24
N GLU A 87 0.86 2.52 -2.07
CA GLU A 87 0.42 1.99 -0.77
C GLU A 87 -1.08 1.64 -0.70
N PHE A 88 -1.89 2.21 -1.59
CA PHE A 88 -3.28 1.84 -1.76
C PHE A 88 -3.44 0.59 -2.64
N ASP A 89 -2.75 0.52 -3.78
CA ASP A 89 -3.00 -0.48 -4.81
C ASP A 89 -2.43 -1.86 -4.48
N TYR A 90 -1.15 -1.95 -4.09
CA TYR A 90 -0.49 -3.25 -3.94
C TYR A 90 -1.14 -4.14 -2.87
N PRO A 91 -1.60 -3.66 -1.69
CA PRO A 91 -2.23 -4.54 -0.71
C PRO A 91 -3.51 -5.19 -1.24
N ARG A 92 -4.25 -4.48 -2.10
CA ARG A 92 -5.49 -4.96 -2.69
C ARG A 92 -5.22 -5.97 -3.79
N LEU A 93 -4.24 -5.69 -4.65
CA LEU A 93 -3.82 -6.64 -5.68
C LEU A 93 -3.30 -7.93 -5.03
N MET A 94 -2.42 -7.85 -4.04
CA MET A 94 -1.91 -9.04 -3.35
C MET A 94 -3.01 -9.81 -2.65
N GLY A 95 -3.96 -9.12 -2.00
CA GLY A 95 -5.13 -9.76 -1.40
C GLY A 95 -6.03 -10.45 -2.44
N ALA A 96 -6.21 -9.86 -3.62
CA ALA A 96 -6.94 -10.48 -4.73
C ALA A 96 -6.21 -11.73 -5.28
N LEU A 97 -4.89 -11.66 -5.41
CA LEU A 97 -4.06 -12.80 -5.83
C LEU A 97 -4.11 -13.95 -4.83
N ASP A 98 -4.08 -13.65 -3.52
CA ASP A 98 -4.25 -14.63 -2.44
C ASP A 98 -5.64 -15.30 -2.55
N LYS A 99 -6.72 -14.52 -2.73
CA LYS A 99 -8.10 -15.03 -2.88
C LYS A 99 -8.27 -15.97 -4.08
N CYS A 100 -7.51 -15.77 -5.15
CA CYS A 100 -7.58 -16.58 -6.36
C CYS A 100 -6.46 -17.63 -6.46
N PHE A 101 -5.65 -17.82 -5.41
CA PHE A 101 -4.50 -18.76 -5.40
C PHE A 101 -3.47 -18.50 -6.51
N LEU A 102 -3.35 -17.25 -7.00
CA LEU A 102 -2.45 -16.86 -8.09
C LEU A 102 -1.15 -16.21 -7.62
N LYS A 103 -0.94 -16.12 -6.30
CA LYS A 103 0.17 -15.37 -5.71
C LYS A 103 1.55 -15.80 -6.19
N GLU A 104 1.83 -17.11 -6.19
CA GLU A 104 3.15 -17.61 -6.59
C GLU A 104 3.42 -17.42 -8.09
N HIS A 105 2.38 -17.52 -8.94
CA HIS A 105 2.50 -17.21 -10.36
C HIS A 105 2.91 -15.74 -10.57
N PHE A 106 2.25 -14.82 -9.88
CA PHE A 106 2.59 -13.39 -9.97
C PHE A 106 3.94 -13.06 -9.35
N ARG A 107 4.32 -13.72 -8.25
CA ARG A 107 5.65 -13.58 -7.63
C ARG A 107 6.78 -13.94 -8.59
N ALA A 108 6.55 -14.89 -9.49
CA ALA A 108 7.55 -15.27 -10.49
C ALA A 108 7.83 -14.16 -11.51
N ILE A 109 6.84 -13.31 -11.81
CA ILE A 109 6.92 -12.29 -12.87
C ILE A 109 6.93 -10.84 -12.36
N ILE A 110 6.64 -10.58 -11.08
CA ILE A 110 6.69 -9.24 -10.47
C ILE A 110 7.86 -9.18 -9.49
N LEU A 111 8.82 -8.28 -9.74
CA LEU A 111 9.92 -8.00 -8.80
C LEU A 111 9.42 -7.27 -7.55
N GLY A 112 8.45 -6.38 -7.73
CA GLY A 112 7.92 -5.55 -6.68
C GLY A 112 7.09 -4.39 -7.21
N TYR A 113 7.01 -3.36 -6.38
CA TYR A 113 6.16 -2.18 -6.58
C TYR A 113 7.00 -0.90 -6.53
N SER A 114 6.48 0.18 -7.10
CA SER A 114 7.06 1.52 -7.01
C SER A 114 5.96 2.55 -6.81
N ASP A 115 6.22 3.53 -5.92
CA ASP A 115 5.27 4.60 -5.63
C ASP A 115 5.76 5.92 -6.22
N SER A 116 5.06 6.40 -7.25
CA SER A 116 5.38 7.68 -7.88
C SER A 116 5.07 8.90 -7.01
N LEU A 117 4.21 8.78 -5.98
CA LEU A 117 3.84 9.91 -5.13
C LEU A 117 5.05 10.54 -4.40
N PRO A 118 5.88 9.81 -3.64
CA PRO A 118 7.07 10.39 -3.01
C PRO A 118 8.08 10.92 -4.03
N VAL A 119 8.19 10.30 -5.21
CA VAL A 119 9.10 10.72 -6.28
C VAL A 119 8.67 12.06 -6.87
N ILE A 120 7.38 12.20 -7.23
CA ILE A 120 6.82 13.45 -7.75
C ILE A 120 6.87 14.55 -6.68
N LYS A 121 6.61 14.21 -5.41
CA LYS A 121 6.72 15.16 -4.30
C LYS A 121 8.14 15.73 -4.19
N LYS A 122 9.16 14.88 -4.29
CA LYS A 122 10.58 15.29 -4.29
C LYS A 122 10.92 16.14 -5.51
N ASN A 123 10.44 15.76 -6.69
CA ASN A 123 10.70 16.47 -7.94
C ASN A 123 10.05 17.87 -7.98
N THR A 124 8.82 18.00 -7.50
CA THR A 124 8.04 19.25 -7.57
C THR A 124 8.21 20.15 -6.34
N GLY A 125 8.72 19.63 -5.22
CA GLY A 125 8.84 20.36 -3.95
C GLY A 125 7.50 20.65 -3.25
N LYS A 126 6.37 20.14 -3.78
CA LYS A 126 5.03 20.41 -3.25
C LYS A 126 4.79 19.68 -1.94
N THR A 127 4.40 20.40 -0.90
CA THR A 127 4.24 19.83 0.45
C THR A 127 2.83 19.92 1.01
N LYS A 128 1.94 20.74 0.43
CA LYS A 128 0.59 20.92 0.99
C LYS A 128 -0.29 19.73 0.65
N LYS A 129 -1.29 19.53 1.51
CA LYS A 129 -2.28 18.46 1.36
C LYS A 129 -3.06 18.65 0.06
N GLY A 130 -3.11 17.61 -0.76
CA GLY A 130 -3.88 17.60 -2.00
C GLY A 130 -3.14 18.12 -3.23
N GLU A 131 -2.04 18.87 -3.09
CA GLU A 131 -1.25 19.36 -4.23
C GLU A 131 -0.67 18.24 -5.08
N ASN A 132 -0.34 17.12 -4.45
CA ASN A 132 0.23 15.95 -5.09
C ASN A 132 -0.82 14.90 -5.48
N LYS A 133 -2.11 15.25 -5.60
CA LYS A 133 -3.08 14.34 -6.24
C LYS A 133 -2.77 14.27 -7.74
N LEU A 134 -2.84 13.08 -8.34
CA LEU A 134 -2.52 12.87 -9.75
C LEU A 134 -3.24 13.86 -10.67
N GLU A 135 -4.55 14.03 -10.51
CA GLU A 135 -5.37 14.98 -11.29
C GLU A 135 -4.94 16.44 -11.12
N ASN A 136 -4.51 16.84 -9.92
CA ASN A 136 -4.07 18.20 -9.68
C ASN A 136 -2.73 18.46 -10.38
N ILE A 137 -1.80 17.50 -10.31
CA ILE A 137 -0.53 17.57 -11.04
C ILE A 137 -0.80 17.59 -12.55
N ALA A 138 -1.66 16.70 -13.04
CA ALA A 138 -2.03 16.64 -14.45
C ALA A 138 -2.63 17.96 -14.96
N ARG A 139 -3.55 18.56 -14.20
CA ARG A 139 -4.18 19.86 -14.53
C ARG A 139 -3.15 20.98 -14.63
N GLU A 140 -2.25 21.08 -13.67
CA GLU A 140 -1.18 22.08 -13.68
C GLU A 140 -0.24 21.89 -14.87
N LEU A 141 0.03 20.63 -15.25
CA LEU A 141 0.82 20.29 -16.42
C LEU A 141 0.01 20.35 -17.72
N GLN A 142 -1.24 20.84 -17.72
CA GLN A 142 -2.12 20.90 -18.90
C GLN A 142 -2.25 19.54 -19.61
N ILE A 143 -2.34 18.47 -18.82
CA ILE A 143 -2.65 17.11 -19.29
C ILE A 143 -4.16 16.93 -19.15
N ASN A 144 -4.79 16.44 -20.21
CA ASN A 144 -6.22 16.18 -20.18
C ASN A 144 -6.55 15.13 -19.09
N GLY A 145 -7.44 15.52 -18.17
CA GLY A 145 -7.97 14.70 -17.08
C GLY A 145 -9.37 14.11 -17.37
N ASP A 146 -9.87 14.25 -18.59
CA ASP A 146 -11.13 13.66 -19.02
C ASP A 146 -11.09 12.15 -18.77
N LYS A 147 -12.11 11.64 -18.06
CA LYS A 147 -12.20 10.25 -17.57
C LYS A 147 -11.24 9.88 -16.42
N ALA A 148 -10.82 10.86 -15.60
CA ALA A 148 -10.27 10.56 -14.28
C ALA A 148 -11.16 9.55 -13.53
N HIS A 149 -10.53 8.69 -12.72
CA HIS A 149 -11.20 7.62 -11.96
C HIS A 149 -11.63 6.41 -12.79
N ASP A 150 -11.19 6.33 -14.05
CA ASP A 150 -11.06 5.09 -14.80
C ASP A 150 -9.63 4.58 -14.67
N ALA A 151 -9.45 3.31 -14.29
CA ALA A 151 -8.14 2.77 -13.98
C ALA A 151 -7.15 2.85 -15.16
N LEU A 152 -7.61 2.70 -16.41
CA LEU A 152 -6.74 2.82 -17.59
C LEU A 152 -6.37 4.29 -17.85
N TYR A 153 -7.33 5.20 -17.74
CA TYR A 153 -7.03 6.62 -17.96
C TYR A 153 -6.15 7.19 -16.86
N ASP A 154 -6.28 6.72 -15.62
CA ASP A 154 -5.40 7.10 -14.51
C ASP A 154 -3.94 6.67 -14.77
N VAL A 155 -3.70 5.46 -15.31
CA VAL A 155 -2.32 5.03 -15.65
C VAL A 155 -1.76 5.76 -16.87
N ILE A 156 -2.60 6.09 -17.87
CA ILE A 156 -2.20 6.92 -19.02
C ILE A 156 -1.85 8.33 -18.55
N MET A 157 -2.64 8.90 -17.63
CA MET A 157 -2.39 10.21 -17.04
C MET A 157 -1.08 10.21 -16.25
N LEU A 158 -0.84 9.16 -15.46
CA LEU A 158 0.42 8.98 -14.73
C LEU A 158 1.63 8.93 -15.67
N ASP A 159 1.59 8.14 -16.74
CA ASP A 159 2.66 8.07 -17.74
C ASP A 159 2.97 9.46 -18.35
N LYS A 160 1.93 10.23 -18.70
CA LYS A 160 2.09 11.60 -19.22
C LYS A 160 2.68 12.55 -18.17
N VAL A 161 2.26 12.45 -16.91
CA VAL A 161 2.80 13.27 -15.81
C VAL A 161 4.28 12.97 -15.60
N LEU A 162 4.66 11.70 -15.52
CA LEU A 162 6.05 11.28 -15.33
C LEU A 162 6.94 11.81 -16.47
N LYS A 163 6.48 11.70 -17.72
CA LYS A 163 7.18 12.24 -18.90
C LYS A 163 7.33 13.76 -18.84
N LYS A 164 6.26 14.51 -18.55
CA LYS A 164 6.33 16.00 -18.45
C LYS A 164 7.22 16.49 -17.31
N LEU A 165 7.35 15.71 -16.23
CA LEU A 165 8.24 16.02 -15.11
C LEU A 165 9.68 15.49 -15.31
N ASN A 166 9.97 14.87 -16.45
CA ASN A 166 11.24 14.20 -16.75
C ASN A 166 11.65 13.18 -15.67
N ILE A 167 10.67 12.51 -15.05
CA ILE A 167 10.92 11.47 -14.05
C ILE A 167 11.25 10.17 -14.79
N THR A 168 12.43 9.63 -14.51
CA THR A 168 12.96 8.43 -15.17
C THR A 168 12.59 7.16 -14.39
N THR A 169 12.80 6.00 -15.01
CA THR A 169 12.71 4.70 -14.31
C THR A 169 13.65 4.65 -13.11
N ASN A 170 14.86 5.22 -13.21
CA ASN A 170 15.81 5.24 -12.10
C ASN A 170 15.30 6.06 -10.90
N ASP A 171 14.58 7.16 -11.16
CA ASP A 171 13.95 7.94 -10.10
C ASP A 171 12.84 7.16 -9.39
N LEU A 172 12.04 6.41 -10.16
CA LEU A 172 10.99 5.53 -9.62
C LEU A 172 11.58 4.40 -8.76
N LEU A 173 12.72 3.84 -9.16
CA LEU A 173 13.43 2.82 -8.38
C LEU A 173 13.86 3.33 -6.99
N GLY A 174 13.98 4.64 -6.79
CA GLY A 174 14.19 5.24 -5.46
C GLY A 174 13.04 5.00 -4.48
N SER A 175 11.88 4.55 -4.95
CA SER A 175 10.70 4.15 -4.17
C SER A 175 10.39 2.66 -4.27
N PHE A 176 11.32 1.85 -4.77
CA PHE A 176 11.11 0.43 -4.99
C PHE A 176 10.84 -0.30 -3.67
N LEU A 177 9.82 -1.15 -3.71
CA LEU A 177 9.42 -2.06 -2.65
C LEU A 177 9.39 -3.46 -3.23
N SER A 178 10.27 -4.35 -2.78
CA SER A 178 10.31 -5.73 -3.28
C SER A 178 9.00 -6.47 -2.96
N TRP A 179 8.70 -7.53 -3.71
CA TRP A 179 7.55 -8.39 -3.43
C TRP A 179 7.54 -8.91 -1.98
N ASP A 180 8.70 -9.33 -1.48
CA ASP A 180 8.83 -9.90 -0.14
C ASP A 180 8.66 -8.82 0.93
N ASP A 181 9.19 -7.61 0.72
CA ASP A 181 8.95 -6.47 1.63
C ASP A 181 7.48 -6.05 1.64
N ALA A 182 6.82 -6.01 0.47
CA ALA A 182 5.39 -5.75 0.36
C ALA A 182 4.57 -6.82 1.11
N SER A 183 4.91 -8.09 0.93
CA SER A 183 4.30 -9.22 1.65
C SER A 183 4.46 -9.07 3.16
N ASN A 184 5.66 -8.75 3.64
CA ASN A 184 5.96 -8.57 5.05
C ASN A 184 5.19 -7.37 5.63
N LYS A 185 5.09 -6.26 4.90
CA LYS A 185 4.31 -5.08 5.32
C LYS A 185 2.82 -5.38 5.43
N ILE A 186 2.26 -6.21 4.54
CA ILE A 186 0.86 -6.67 4.64
C ILE A 186 0.67 -7.56 5.86
N LYS A 187 1.51 -8.58 6.05
CA LYS A 187 1.46 -9.48 7.22
C LYS A 187 1.57 -8.71 8.53
N PHE A 188 2.52 -7.77 8.61
CA PHE A 188 2.66 -6.88 9.76
C PHE A 188 1.37 -6.08 10.02
N SER A 189 0.78 -5.48 8.97
CA SER A 189 -0.47 -4.73 9.11
C SER A 189 -1.65 -5.59 9.56
N GLN A 190 -1.70 -6.87 9.19
CA GLN A 190 -2.75 -7.81 9.60
C GLN A 190 -2.56 -8.25 11.06
N ASN A 191 -1.32 -8.44 11.50
CA ASN A 191 -1.00 -8.86 12.87
C ASN A 191 -0.98 -7.70 13.88
N LEU A 192 -0.86 -6.45 13.40
CA LEU A 192 -0.74 -5.27 14.24
C LEU A 192 -1.85 -5.12 15.29
N PRO A 193 -3.14 -5.38 15.01
CA PRO A 193 -4.18 -5.32 16.04
C PRO A 193 -3.93 -6.29 17.20
N ASN A 194 -3.48 -7.51 16.92
CA ASN A 194 -3.16 -8.51 17.95
C ASN A 194 -1.93 -8.10 18.75
N ALA A 195 -0.85 -7.66 18.08
CA ALA A 195 0.34 -7.16 18.77
C ALA A 195 0.03 -5.94 19.65
N LEU A 196 -0.86 -5.05 19.21
CA LEU A 196 -1.30 -3.92 20.01
C LEU A 196 -2.18 -4.34 21.21
N LYS A 197 -2.94 -5.45 21.07
CA LYS A 197 -3.69 -6.06 22.16
C LYS A 197 -2.76 -6.68 23.21
N GLU A 198 -1.68 -7.35 22.80
CA GLU A 198 -0.66 -7.87 23.73
C GLU A 198 0.02 -6.72 24.50
N LEU A 199 0.28 -5.59 23.83
CA LEU A 199 0.86 -4.40 24.44
C LEU A 199 -0.16 -3.50 25.18
N HIS A 200 -1.40 -3.96 25.41
CA HIS A 200 -2.46 -3.12 26.01
C HIS A 200 -2.12 -2.64 27.42
N LEU A 201 -1.37 -3.41 28.22
CA LEU A 201 -0.96 -3.01 29.56
C LEU A 201 -0.08 -1.75 29.57
N LEU A 202 0.56 -1.43 28.44
CA LEU A 202 1.38 -0.22 28.29
C LEU A 202 0.59 0.99 27.80
N THR A 203 -0.76 0.97 27.81
CA THR A 203 -1.58 2.09 27.31
C THR A 203 -1.35 3.40 28.05
N ASP A 204 -1.17 3.32 29.36
CA ASP A 204 -0.98 4.49 30.23
C ASP A 204 0.51 4.90 30.30
N CYS A 205 1.40 3.97 29.97
CA CYS A 205 2.84 4.19 29.96
C CYS A 205 3.32 4.83 28.65
N VAL A 206 2.93 4.32 27.48
CA VAL A 206 3.47 4.80 26.20
C VAL A 206 2.38 5.08 25.18
N SER A 207 2.68 5.93 24.19
CA SER A 207 1.73 6.24 23.12
C SER A 207 1.49 5.03 22.20
N ILE A 208 0.37 5.03 21.49
CA ILE A 208 0.09 4.03 20.45
C ILE A 208 1.20 3.97 19.39
N GLY A 209 1.80 5.12 19.04
CA GLY A 209 2.93 5.16 18.10
C GLY A 209 4.18 4.47 18.64
N MET A 210 4.39 4.47 19.96
CA MET A 210 5.47 3.69 20.57
C MET A 210 5.16 2.20 20.55
N ARG A 211 3.92 1.79 20.91
CA ARG A 211 3.50 0.38 20.82
C ARG A 211 3.59 -0.18 19.40
N LYS A 212 3.26 0.63 18.37
CA LYS A 212 3.46 0.24 16.97
C LYS A 212 4.94 -0.01 16.63
N ARG A 213 5.86 0.79 17.17
CA ARG A 213 7.31 0.58 17.00
C ARG A 213 7.80 -0.66 17.75
N MET A 214 7.29 -0.90 18.97
CA MET A 214 7.56 -2.13 19.71
C MET A 214 7.11 -3.36 18.91
N ALA A 215 5.87 -3.36 18.41
CA ALA A 215 5.35 -4.41 17.55
C ALA A 215 6.20 -4.62 16.28
N ALA A 216 6.62 -3.54 15.62
CA ALA A 216 7.50 -3.61 14.43
C ALA A 216 8.88 -4.22 14.75
N ALA A 217 9.32 -4.09 15.99
CA ALA A 217 10.57 -4.65 16.48
C ALA A 217 10.41 -6.04 17.15
N ASN A 218 9.24 -6.67 17.03
CA ASN A 218 8.86 -7.91 17.71
C ASN A 218 9.09 -7.86 19.23
N VAL A 219 8.76 -6.73 19.86
CA VAL A 219 8.81 -6.56 21.32
C VAL A 219 7.41 -6.69 21.88
N SER A 220 7.15 -7.77 22.63
CA SER A 220 5.90 -8.00 23.37
C SER A 220 5.94 -7.42 24.79
N TYR A 221 4.82 -7.48 25.51
CA TYR A 221 4.79 -7.13 26.93
C TYR A 221 5.64 -8.11 27.75
N GLU A 222 5.51 -9.42 27.52
CA GLU A 222 6.29 -10.43 28.26
C GLU A 222 7.79 -10.23 28.03
N THR A 223 8.20 -9.93 26.79
CA THR A 223 9.60 -9.66 26.46
C THR A 223 10.16 -8.49 27.29
N LEU A 224 9.37 -7.45 27.51
CA LEU A 224 9.78 -6.30 28.33
C LEU A 224 9.78 -6.63 29.82
N GLU A 225 8.77 -7.36 30.29
CA GLU A 225 8.66 -7.80 31.67
C GLU A 225 9.83 -8.70 32.07
N ASP A 226 10.19 -9.68 31.22
CA ASP A 226 11.32 -10.58 31.43
C ASP A 226 12.65 -9.83 31.41
N ALA A 227 12.82 -8.89 30.49
CA ALA A 227 14.01 -8.05 30.43
C ALA A 227 14.16 -7.19 31.70
N TYR A 228 13.06 -6.63 32.21
CA TYR A 228 13.05 -5.93 33.49
C TYR A 228 13.38 -6.86 34.67
N LYS A 229 12.77 -8.04 34.75
CA LYS A 229 13.05 -9.02 35.82
C LYS A 229 14.51 -9.47 35.82
N THR A 230 15.10 -9.64 34.63
CA THR A 230 16.47 -10.16 34.46
C THR A 230 17.54 -9.11 34.74
N SER A 231 17.38 -7.89 34.24
CA SER A 231 18.45 -6.87 34.28
C SER A 231 17.94 -5.45 34.49
N LYS A 232 16.70 -5.30 34.98
CA LYS A 232 16.10 -4.02 35.36
C LYS A 232 16.20 -3.01 34.21
N TYR A 233 16.67 -1.80 34.48
CA TYR A 233 16.81 -0.74 33.48
C TYR A 233 17.69 -1.16 32.29
N ALA A 234 18.77 -1.90 32.54
CA ALA A 234 19.68 -2.35 31.47
C ALA A 234 18.98 -3.29 30.48
N GLY A 235 18.10 -4.18 30.97
CA GLY A 235 17.30 -5.06 30.12
C GLY A 235 16.33 -4.29 29.23
N ILE A 236 15.63 -3.28 29.78
CA ILE A 236 14.75 -2.41 28.99
C ILE A 236 15.52 -1.66 27.89
N VAL A 237 16.71 -1.14 28.21
CA VAL A 237 17.58 -0.48 27.23
C VAL A 237 18.03 -1.44 26.14
N GLN A 238 18.37 -2.69 26.49
CA GLN A 238 18.78 -3.71 25.53
C GLN A 238 17.65 -4.07 24.55
N VAL A 239 16.42 -4.24 25.05
CA VAL A 239 15.27 -4.64 24.21
C VAL A 239 14.80 -3.50 23.30
N LEU A 240 14.80 -2.25 23.78
CA LEU A 240 14.22 -1.11 23.06
C LEU A 240 15.25 -0.24 22.34
N GLY A 241 16.52 -0.30 22.74
CA GLY A 241 17.59 0.59 22.32
C GLY A 241 18.10 0.33 20.92
N LYS A 242 19.27 -0.32 20.81
CA LYS A 242 19.92 -0.62 19.54
C LYS A 242 19.83 -2.11 19.20
N ASP A 243 19.74 -2.43 17.92
CA ASP A 243 19.96 -3.79 17.44
C ASP A 243 21.46 -4.13 17.35
N GLU A 244 21.77 -5.35 16.90
CA GLU A 244 23.13 -5.86 16.69
C GLU A 244 23.97 -5.03 15.70
N ASN A 245 23.31 -4.29 14.81
CA ASN A 245 23.94 -3.41 13.81
C ASN A 245 24.07 -1.96 14.32
N GLY A 246 23.65 -1.68 15.56
CA GLY A 246 23.71 -0.35 16.17
C GLY A 246 22.58 0.60 15.75
N ALA A 247 21.64 0.14 14.92
CA ALA A 247 20.47 0.89 14.50
C ALA A 247 19.43 0.94 15.64
N VAL A 248 18.59 1.98 15.66
CA VAL A 248 17.56 2.12 16.71
C VAL A 248 16.49 1.05 16.48
N LYS A 249 16.28 0.18 17.48
CA LYS A 249 15.27 -0.87 17.42
C LYS A 249 13.86 -0.32 17.69
N VAL A 250 13.67 0.44 18.78
CA VAL A 250 12.40 1.10 19.11
C VAL A 250 12.59 2.58 19.46
N THR A 251 13.45 2.88 20.43
CA THR A 251 13.72 4.25 20.87
C THR A 251 15.04 4.35 21.66
N LYS A 252 15.70 5.51 21.54
CA LYS A 252 16.83 5.91 22.42
C LYS A 252 16.46 7.03 23.39
N ALA A 253 15.19 7.45 23.40
CA ALA A 253 14.74 8.57 24.22
C ALA A 253 14.74 8.18 25.70
N LYS A 254 15.72 8.68 26.46
CA LYS A 254 15.91 8.40 27.89
C LYS A 254 14.62 8.55 28.70
N LYS A 255 13.88 9.65 28.50
CA LYS A 255 12.58 9.90 29.17
C LYS A 255 11.56 8.78 28.96
N ILE A 256 11.55 8.14 27.78
CA ILE A 256 10.61 7.05 27.50
C ILE A 256 11.09 5.76 28.14
N LEU A 257 12.39 5.48 28.11
CA LEU A 257 12.99 4.31 28.74
C LEU A 257 12.79 4.34 30.26
N GLU A 258 13.03 5.49 30.90
CA GLU A 258 12.76 5.71 32.33
C GLU A 258 11.27 5.54 32.65
N LYS A 259 10.38 6.09 31.82
CA LYS A 259 8.93 5.92 32.02
C LYS A 259 8.49 4.46 31.98
N ILE A 260 9.07 3.66 31.08
CA ILE A 260 8.79 2.22 30.98
C ILE A 260 9.40 1.48 32.18
N PHE A 261 10.63 1.83 32.58
CA PHE A 261 11.27 1.24 33.74
C PHE A 261 10.45 1.46 35.02
N ASN A 262 10.04 2.70 35.29
CA ASN A 262 9.22 3.06 36.46
C ASN A 262 7.81 2.42 36.43
N TYR A 263 7.33 1.98 35.26
CA TYR A 263 6.06 1.27 35.16
C TYR A 263 6.15 -0.17 35.65
N PHE A 264 7.33 -0.79 35.57
CA PHE A 264 7.56 -2.17 36.02
C PHE A 264 8.15 -2.27 37.43
N GLU A 265 8.54 -1.14 38.03
CA GLU A 265 8.97 -1.02 39.43
C GLU A 265 7.79 -1.09 40.40
#